data_AF-A0A1X0NKU6-F1
#
_entry.id   AF-A0A1X0NKU6-F1
#
_cell.length_a   1.000
_cell.length_b   1.000
_cell.length_c   1.000
_cell.angle_alpha   90.00
_cell.angle_beta   90.00
_cell.angle_gamma   90.00
#
_symmetry.space_group_name_H-M   'P 1'
#
loop_
_entity.id
_entity.type
_entity.pdbx_description
1 polymer ?
#
loop_
_entity_poly.entity_id
_entity_poly.type
_entity_poly.pdbx_seq_one_letter_code
_entity_poly.pdbx_strand_id
1 'polypeptide(L)'
;MDVDGRRRRRYLQRTTCWQFPGVARRANNFTGAMLVLYVLARHPSQGYEYSESLLKEVADYHDVITLSMNEGRVTSNSSILFAKWGVEAGVGLSRKTYLWFEMALRLFPSVKYISKGDDDMFLRVPQFLTDLISMNDKIIYWG
;
A
#
# COMPACT_ATOMS: atom_id res chain seq x y z
N MET A 1 -2.18 -1.53 7.64
CA MET A 1 -2.77 -1.27 8.97
C MET A 1 -1.66 -1.15 10.01
N ASP A 2 -1.92 -0.42 11.10
CA ASP A 2 -0.99 -0.26 12.23
C ASP A 2 -1.18 -1.34 13.31
N VAL A 3 -0.72 -2.55 12.99
CA VAL A 3 -0.70 -3.71 13.87
C VAL A 3 0.54 -4.56 13.55
N ASP A 4 1.06 -5.30 14.53
CA ASP A 4 2.36 -5.98 14.43
C ASP A 4 2.45 -6.95 13.26
N GLY A 5 1.41 -7.78 13.05
CA GLY A 5 1.39 -8.73 11.93
C GLY A 5 1.50 -8.05 10.57
N ARG A 6 0.85 -6.90 10.40
CA ARG A 6 0.90 -6.12 9.15
C ARG A 6 2.22 -5.35 9.02
N ARG A 7 2.79 -4.87 10.12
CA ARG A 7 4.14 -4.27 10.16
C ARG A 7 5.20 -5.29 9.74
N ARG A 8 5.10 -6.53 10.24
CA ARG A 8 5.99 -7.64 9.87
C ARG A 8 5.94 -7.94 8.37
N ARG A 9 4.75 -7.94 7.76
CA ARG A 9 4.58 -8.13 6.31
C ARG A 9 5.29 -7.05 5.50
N ARG A 10 5.11 -5.78 5.85
CA ARG A 10 5.82 -4.67 5.20
C ARG A 10 7.34 -4.82 5.33
N TYR A 11 7.83 -5.14 6.53
CA TYR A 11 9.24 -5.45 6.74
C TYR A 11 9.73 -6.57 5.80
N LEU A 12 8.99 -7.68 5.71
CA LEU A 12 9.37 -8.80 4.84
C LEU A 12 9.42 -8.41 3.37
N GLN A 13 8.44 -7.65 2.87
CA GLN A 13 8.48 -7.14 1.49
C GLN A 13 9.70 -6.22 1.26
N ARG A 14 10.00 -5.32 2.21
CA ARG A 14 11.20 -4.46 2.16
C ARG A 14 12.50 -5.26 2.11
N THR A 15 12.58 -6.37 2.84
CA THR A 15 13.76 -7.26 2.86
C THR A 15 13.77 -8.31 1.77
N THR A 16 12.75 -8.36 0.89
CA THR A 16 12.63 -9.35 -0.17
C THR A 16 12.35 -8.71 -1.53
N CYS A 17 11.10 -8.67 -2.00
CA CYS A 17 10.75 -8.24 -3.36
C CYS A 17 11.16 -6.79 -3.66
N TRP A 18 11.27 -5.92 -2.64
CA TRP A 18 11.74 -4.55 -2.83
C TRP A 18 13.25 -4.40 -2.86
N GLN A 19 14.03 -5.46 -2.65
CA GLN A 19 15.50 -5.39 -2.73
C GLN A 19 16.04 -5.22 -4.15
N PHE A 20 15.21 -5.43 -5.18
CA PHE A 20 15.60 -5.23 -6.57
C PHE A 20 16.08 -3.78 -6.80
N PRO A 21 17.22 -3.55 -7.49
CA PRO A 21 17.78 -2.21 -7.68
C PRO A 21 16.85 -1.19 -8.36
N GLY A 22 15.92 -1.65 -9.20
CA GLY A 22 14.93 -0.79 -9.85
C GLY A 22 13.84 -0.23 -8.93
N VAL A 23 13.82 -0.61 -7.64
CA VAL A 23 12.87 -0.08 -6.65
C VAL A 23 13.49 1.07 -5.87
N ALA A 24 12.86 2.24 -5.99
CA ALA A 24 13.16 3.46 -5.25
C ALA A 24 12.82 3.29 -3.76
N ARG A 25 13.83 3.45 -2.90
CA ARG A 25 13.77 3.27 -1.45
C ARG A 25 14.68 4.27 -0.76
N ARG A 26 14.50 4.46 0.56
CA ARG A 26 15.42 5.28 1.35
C ARG A 26 16.90 4.88 1.17
N ALA A 27 17.19 3.58 1.13
CA ALA A 27 18.57 3.07 1.02
C ALA A 27 19.29 3.44 -0.29
N ASN A 28 18.55 3.79 -1.36
CA ASN A 28 19.11 4.25 -2.63
C ASN A 28 18.62 5.68 -2.99
N ASN A 29 18.34 6.50 -1.97
CA ASN A 29 17.89 7.89 -2.13
C ASN A 29 16.67 8.02 -3.05
N PHE A 30 15.73 7.07 -2.97
CA PHE A 30 14.53 7.01 -3.80
C PHE A 30 14.81 7.05 -5.32
N THR A 31 15.93 6.46 -5.74
CA THR A 31 16.26 6.30 -7.16
C THR A 31 15.79 4.94 -7.66
N GLY A 32 15.01 4.91 -8.74
CA GLY A 32 14.51 3.67 -9.34
C GLY A 32 13.35 3.92 -10.30
N ALA A 33 12.99 2.89 -11.08
CA ALA A 33 11.87 2.93 -12.00
C ALA A 33 10.51 2.70 -11.30
N MET A 34 10.52 2.18 -10.07
CA MET A 34 9.32 1.88 -9.28
C MET A 34 9.42 2.46 -7.88
N LEU A 35 8.44 3.26 -7.46
CA LEU A 35 8.28 3.70 -6.08
C LEU A 35 7.20 2.84 -5.40
N VAL A 36 7.50 2.33 -4.20
CA VAL A 36 6.55 1.58 -3.39
C VAL A 36 6.16 2.41 -2.18
N LEU A 37 4.86 2.51 -1.92
CA LEU A 37 4.30 3.23 -0.79
C LEU A 37 3.30 2.36 -0.03
N TYR A 38 3.41 2.35 1.29
CA TYR A 38 2.47 1.70 2.18
C TYR A 38 1.40 2.68 2.63
N VAL A 39 0.17 2.46 2.18
CA VAL A 39 -0.95 3.36 2.44
C VAL A 39 -1.78 2.86 3.62
N LEU A 40 -1.75 3.61 4.72
CA LEU A 40 -2.40 3.27 5.98
C LEU A 40 -3.55 4.25 6.28
N ALA A 41 -4.46 3.80 7.12
CA ALA A 41 -5.47 4.62 7.77
C ALA A 41 -5.43 4.34 9.27
N ARG A 42 -6.05 5.21 10.07
CA ARG A 42 -6.09 5.08 11.53
C ARG A 42 -6.81 3.80 11.92
N HIS A 43 -6.16 2.92 12.67
CA HIS A 43 -6.68 1.59 12.97
C HIS A 43 -7.42 1.56 14.33
N PRO A 44 -8.58 0.89 14.44
CA PRO A 44 -9.37 0.88 15.67
C PRO A 44 -8.65 0.28 16.89
N SER A 45 -7.72 -0.66 16.69
CA SER A 45 -6.94 -1.25 17.80
C SER A 45 -6.03 -0.24 18.51
N GLN A 46 -5.74 0.89 17.87
CA GLN A 46 -4.93 1.98 18.43
C GLN A 46 -5.83 3.15 18.89
N GLY A 47 -7.14 2.93 19.04
CA GLY A 47 -8.08 4.01 19.35
C GLY A 47 -8.22 5.04 18.21
N TYR A 48 -7.86 4.66 16.98
CA TYR A 48 -7.70 5.56 15.84
C TYR A 48 -6.56 6.58 15.98
N GLU A 49 -5.59 6.33 16.86
CA GLU A 49 -4.34 7.08 16.91
C GLU A 49 -3.20 6.32 16.19
N TYR A 50 -2.06 6.99 16.02
CA TYR A 50 -0.85 6.36 15.48
C TYR A 50 0.00 5.79 16.62
N SER A 51 0.36 4.51 16.54
CA SER A 51 1.25 3.91 17.54
C SER A 51 2.68 4.45 17.40
N GLU A 52 3.43 4.46 18.51
CA GLU A 52 4.85 4.81 18.51
C GLU A 52 5.65 3.95 17.52
N SER A 53 5.26 2.69 17.37
CA SER A 53 5.92 1.76 16.45
C SER A 53 5.66 2.11 14.98
N LEU A 54 4.49 2.67 14.64
CA LEU A 54 4.26 3.22 13.31
C LEU A 54 5.07 4.50 13.09
N LEU A 55 5.12 5.39 14.07
CA LEU A 55 5.91 6.63 13.96
C LEU A 55 7.39 6.32 13.74
N LYS A 56 7.92 5.32 14.45
CA LYS A 56 9.27 4.80 14.22
C LYS A 56 9.44 4.22 12.81
N GLU A 57 8.50 3.40 12.35
CA GLU A 57 8.55 2.84 10.99
C GLU A 57 8.56 3.93 9.91
N VAL A 58 7.74 4.98 10.07
CA VAL A 58 7.73 6.13 9.16
C VAL A 58 9.10 6.80 9.13
N ALA A 59 9.69 7.06 10.31
CA ALA A 59 11.00 7.69 10.44
C ALA A 59 12.15 6.81 9.91
N ASP A 60 12.01 5.49 9.93
CA ASP A 60 13.03 4.54 9.49
C ASP A 60 13.01 4.31 7.97
N TYR A 61 11.83 4.29 7.34
CA TYR A 61 11.71 3.87 5.94
C TYR A 61 11.25 4.96 4.97
N HIS A 62 10.57 6.01 5.45
CA HIS A 62 10.05 7.10 4.62
C HIS A 62 9.19 6.65 3.42
N ASP A 63 8.53 5.49 3.53
CA ASP A 63 7.72 4.88 2.46
C ASP A 63 6.27 4.61 2.92
N VAL A 64 5.82 5.27 3.99
CA VAL A 64 4.49 5.13 4.55
C VAL A 64 3.70 6.42 4.37
N ILE A 65 2.47 6.32 3.86
CA ILE A 65 1.52 7.43 3.82
C ILE A 65 0.30 7.08 4.65
N THR A 66 -0.07 7.98 5.56
CA THR A 66 -1.30 7.86 6.36
C THR A 66 -2.37 8.77 5.80
N LEU A 67 -3.51 8.19 5.44
CA LEU A 67 -4.68 8.95 5.00
C LEU A 67 -5.45 9.49 6.20
N SER A 68 -6.05 10.67 6.04
CA SER A 68 -6.92 11.34 7.02
C SER A 68 -8.29 10.67 7.14
N MET A 69 -8.31 9.37 7.42
CA MET A 69 -9.51 8.55 7.59
C MET A 69 -9.28 7.45 8.62
N ASN A 70 -10.38 6.82 9.04
CA ASN A 70 -10.39 5.68 9.94
C ASN A 70 -10.61 4.39 9.14
N GLU A 71 -9.91 3.32 9.52
CA GLU A 71 -10.19 1.97 9.03
C GLU A 71 -11.57 1.51 9.49
N GLY A 72 -12.22 0.69 8.67
CA GLY A 72 -13.43 -0.02 9.08
C GLY A 72 -13.13 -1.12 10.07
N ARG A 73 -14.05 -1.39 11.00
CA ARG A 73 -13.89 -2.49 11.95
C ARG A 73 -14.15 -3.81 11.24
N VAL A 74 -13.26 -4.79 11.51
CA VAL A 74 -13.42 -6.14 11.00
C VAL A 74 -14.39 -6.89 11.90
N THR A 75 -15.47 -7.44 11.33
CA THR A 75 -16.38 -8.35 12.02
C THR A 75 -16.40 -9.68 11.27
N SER A 76 -15.99 -10.76 11.93
CA SER A 76 -15.83 -12.09 11.32
C SER A 76 -17.16 -12.86 11.14
N ASN A 77 -18.31 -12.19 11.31
CA ASN A 77 -19.64 -12.80 11.34
C ASN A 77 -20.56 -12.31 10.21
N SER A 78 -20.03 -12.07 9.02
CA SER A 78 -20.87 -11.74 7.87
C SER A 78 -21.33 -13.01 7.14
N SER A 79 -22.64 -13.27 7.12
CA SER A 79 -23.27 -14.25 6.21
C SER A 79 -23.40 -13.73 4.76
N ILE A 80 -22.93 -12.51 4.49
CA ILE A 80 -22.99 -11.85 3.19
C ILE A 80 -21.75 -12.24 2.38
N LEU A 81 -21.97 -12.92 1.25
CA LEU A 81 -20.95 -13.44 0.33
C LEU A 81 -19.87 -12.41 -0.06
N PHE A 82 -20.24 -11.12 -0.07
CA PHE A 82 -19.39 -10.00 -0.49
C PHE A 82 -18.73 -9.22 0.66
N ALA A 83 -19.01 -9.58 1.92
CA ALA A 83 -18.57 -8.79 3.07
C ALA A 83 -17.81 -9.62 4.10
N LYS A 84 -16.94 -10.56 3.67
CA LYS A 84 -16.15 -11.50 4.50
C LYS A 84 -15.56 -10.91 5.80
N TRP A 85 -15.29 -9.61 5.81
CA TRP A 85 -14.68 -8.88 6.93
C TRP A 85 -15.63 -7.88 7.61
N GLY A 86 -16.91 -7.92 7.31
CA GLY A 86 -17.93 -6.95 7.72
C GLY A 86 -18.09 -5.79 6.72
N VAL A 87 -19.27 -5.16 6.75
CA VAL A 87 -19.61 -4.01 5.88
C VAL A 87 -18.69 -2.82 6.15
N GLU A 88 -18.39 -2.52 7.42
CA GLU A 88 -17.49 -1.42 7.78
C GLU A 88 -16.10 -1.59 7.16
N ALA A 89 -15.50 -2.78 7.28
CA ALA A 89 -14.21 -3.08 6.68
C ALA A 89 -14.23 -2.90 5.16
N GLY A 90 -15.30 -3.36 4.49
CA GLY A 90 -15.50 -3.17 3.05
C GLY A 90 -15.57 -1.69 2.65
N VAL A 91 -16.40 -0.91 3.34
CA VAL A 91 -16.52 0.54 3.12
C VAL A 91 -15.20 1.26 3.39
N GLY A 92 -14.50 0.89 4.47
CA GLY A 92 -13.19 1.41 4.81
C GLY A 92 -12.16 1.15 3.71
N LEU A 93 -12.11 -0.06 3.16
CA LEU A 93 -11.21 -0.41 2.06
C LEU A 93 -11.52 0.37 0.78
N SER A 94 -12.80 0.51 0.43
CA SER A 94 -13.23 1.29 -0.74
C SER A 94 -12.87 2.76 -0.60
N ARG A 95 -13.17 3.37 0.55
CA ARG A 95 -12.83 4.77 0.84
C ARG A 95 -11.33 5.00 0.83
N LYS A 96 -10.56 4.09 1.41
CA LYS A 96 -9.09 4.12 1.36
C LYS A 96 -8.57 4.06 -0.07
N THR A 97 -9.13 3.17 -0.89
CA THR A 97 -8.72 3.03 -2.29
C THR A 97 -9.00 4.31 -3.08
N TYR A 98 -10.17 4.93 -2.88
CA TYR A 98 -10.51 6.21 -3.48
C TYR A 98 -9.53 7.32 -3.09
N LEU A 99 -9.30 7.50 -1.79
CA LEU A 99 -8.39 8.54 -1.27
C LEU A 99 -6.94 8.30 -1.69
N TRP A 100 -6.50 7.04 -1.79
CA TRP A 100 -5.20 6.70 -2.35
C TRP A 100 -5.07 7.18 -3.79
N PHE A 101 -6.03 6.85 -4.66
CA PHE A 101 -5.96 7.25 -6.07
C PHE A 101 -6.07 8.77 -6.25
N GLU A 102 -6.97 9.43 -5.52
CA GLU A 102 -7.10 10.89 -5.54
C GLU A 102 -5.75 11.56 -5.19
N MET A 103 -5.11 11.11 -4.12
CA MET A 103 -3.82 11.65 -3.68
C MET A 103 -2.69 11.29 -4.66
N ALA A 104 -2.63 10.06 -5.15
CA ALA A 104 -1.59 9.61 -6.07
C ALA A 104 -1.58 10.43 -7.36
N LEU A 105 -2.76 10.75 -7.91
CA LEU A 105 -2.88 11.60 -9.11
C LEU A 105 -2.40 13.03 -8.86
N ARG A 106 -2.49 13.55 -7.63
CA ARG A 106 -1.99 14.88 -7.26
C ARG A 106 -0.50 14.90 -6.99
N LEU A 107 0.01 13.89 -6.28
CA LEU A 107 1.42 13.82 -5.88
C LEU A 107 2.34 13.34 -6.99
N PHE A 108 1.84 12.52 -7.91
CA PHE A 108 2.62 11.86 -8.96
C PHE A 108 2.06 12.15 -10.35
N PRO A 109 1.97 13.43 -10.79
CA PRO A 109 1.35 13.77 -12.07
C PRO A 109 2.13 13.25 -13.29
N SER A 110 3.40 12.87 -13.12
CA SER A 110 4.28 12.41 -14.20
C SER A 110 4.49 10.90 -14.25
N VAL A 111 3.90 10.11 -13.34
CA VAL A 111 4.05 8.65 -13.41
C VAL A 111 3.14 8.07 -14.48
N LYS A 112 3.65 7.09 -15.23
CA LYS A 112 2.91 6.44 -16.31
C LYS A 112 1.85 5.46 -15.81
N TYR A 113 2.12 4.82 -14.67
CA TYR A 113 1.28 3.76 -14.12
C TYR A 113 1.14 3.94 -12.60
N ILE A 114 -0.05 3.64 -12.09
CA ILE A 114 -0.32 3.50 -10.66
C ILE A 114 -0.79 2.06 -10.44
N SER A 115 -0.13 1.36 -9.51
CA SER A 115 -0.51 0.00 -9.11
C SER A 115 -0.98 0.00 -7.67
N LYS A 116 -1.84 -0.99 -7.34
CA LYS A 116 -2.31 -1.28 -6.00
C LYS A 116 -2.09 -2.76 -5.73
N GLY A 117 -1.53 -3.09 -4.57
CA GLY A 117 -1.39 -4.46 -4.08
C GLY A 117 -1.56 -4.52 -2.56
N ASP A 118 -1.83 -5.72 -2.06
CA ASP A 118 -1.95 -5.98 -0.61
C ASP A 118 -0.58 -6.26 0.03
N ASP A 119 -0.50 -6.21 1.36
CA ASP A 119 0.76 -6.47 2.09
C ASP A 119 1.11 -7.96 2.24
N ASP A 120 0.20 -8.87 1.86
CA ASP A 120 0.43 -10.33 1.81
C ASP A 120 0.76 -10.85 0.41
N MET A 121 1.05 -9.98 -0.54
CA MET A 121 1.53 -10.36 -1.87
C MET A 121 3.06 -10.39 -1.94
N PHE A 122 3.56 -11.11 -2.95
CA PHE A 122 4.95 -11.03 -3.42
C PHE A 122 4.95 -10.59 -4.88
N LEU A 123 5.73 -9.55 -5.22
CA LEU A 123 5.85 -9.06 -6.59
C LEU A 123 7.19 -9.45 -7.20
N ARG A 124 7.17 -10.11 -8.36
CA ARG A 124 8.37 -10.34 -9.17
C ARG A 124 8.74 -9.07 -9.93
N VAL A 125 9.38 -8.12 -9.24
CA VAL A 125 9.66 -6.76 -9.75
C VAL A 125 10.31 -6.71 -11.14
N PRO A 126 11.34 -7.51 -11.46
CA PRO A 126 11.97 -7.43 -12.77
C PRO A 126 11.01 -7.76 -13.92
N GLN A 127 10.19 -8.80 -13.72
CA GLN A 127 9.16 -9.18 -14.69
C GLN A 127 8.09 -8.10 -14.79
N PHE A 128 7.55 -7.65 -13.66
CA PHE A 128 6.50 -6.64 -13.61
C PHE A 128 6.91 -5.35 -14.34
N LEU A 129 8.14 -4.87 -14.13
CA LEU A 129 8.67 -3.69 -14.83
C LEU A 129 8.84 -3.94 -16.33
N THR A 130 9.29 -5.13 -16.72
CA THR A 130 9.45 -5.50 -18.14
C THR A 130 8.09 -5.52 -18.84
N ASP A 131 7.06 -6.07 -18.17
CA ASP A 131 5.70 -6.11 -18.68
C ASP A 131 5.15 -4.69 -18.88
N LEU A 132 5.28 -3.81 -17.88
CA LEU A 132 4.84 -2.42 -17.99
C LEU A 132 5.54 -1.64 -19.11
N ILE A 133 6.86 -1.82 -19.29
CA ILE A 133 7.62 -1.17 -20.38
C ILE A 133 7.11 -1.66 -21.74
N SER A 134 6.81 -2.95 -21.88
CA SER A 134 6.32 -3.54 -23.13
C SER A 134 4.94 -3.02 -23.56
N MET A 135 4.16 -2.46 -22.63
CA MET A 135 2.81 -1.97 -22.89
C MET A 135 2.76 -0.60 -23.59
N ASN A 136 3.90 0.10 -23.70
CA ASN A 136 4.11 1.29 -24.54
C ASN A 136 3.02 2.38 -24.40
N ASP A 137 2.78 2.87 -23.19
CA ASP A 137 1.91 4.02 -22.88
C ASP A 137 0.41 3.85 -23.24
N LYS A 138 -0.06 2.61 -23.36
CA LYS A 138 -1.50 2.34 -23.50
C LYS A 138 -2.27 2.66 -22.22
N ILE A 139 -3.45 3.26 -22.35
CA ILE A 139 -4.44 3.36 -21.27
C ILE A 139 -4.96 1.95 -21.00
N ILE A 140 -4.62 1.38 -19.85
CA ILE A 140 -4.98 0.01 -19.49
C ILE A 140 -5.41 -0.09 -18.03
N TYR A 141 -6.25 -1.09 -17.77
CA TYR A 141 -6.48 -1.65 -16.45
C TYR A 141 -6.10 -3.13 -16.53
N TRP A 142 -5.13 -3.54 -15.72
CA TRP A 142 -4.53 -4.89 -15.73
C TRP A 142 -4.37 -5.38 -14.30
N GLY A 143 -4.74 -6.64 -14.03
CA GLY A 143 -4.67 -7.26 -12.70
C GLY A 143 -5.24 -8.67 -12.69
#